data_AF-A0A348WK23-F1
#
_entry.id   AF-A0A348WK23-F1
#
_cell.length_a   1.000
_cell.length_b   1.000
_cell.length_c   1.000
_cell.angle_alpha   90.00
_cell.angle_beta   90.00
_cell.angle_gamma   90.00
#
_symmetry.space_group_name_H-M   'P 1'
#
loop_
_entity.id
_entity.type
_entity.pdbx_description
1 polymer ?
#
loop_
_entity_poly.entity_id
_entity_poly.type
_entity_poly.pdbx_seq_one_letter_code
_entity_poly.pdbx_strand_id
1 'polypeptide(L)' 'MSSYVKRKEKESFEAMMRRFNRMVLMSKSMSESKERRFFTKPVTKTSRRQSALRKERINVQKQKELY' A
#
# COMPACT_ATOMS: atom_id res chain seq x y z
N MET A 1 -12.65 -2.91 -3.85
CA MET A 1 -12.08 -3.37 -5.13
C MET A 1 -12.16 -4.89 -5.16
N SER A 2 -12.81 -5.50 -6.14
CA SER A 2 -12.86 -6.97 -6.25
C SER A 2 -11.49 -7.51 -6.65
N SER A 3 -10.97 -8.53 -5.95
CA SER A 3 -9.73 -9.23 -6.31
C SER A 3 -9.93 -10.27 -7.42
N TYR A 4 -11.18 -10.46 -7.87
CA TYR A 4 -11.51 -11.45 -8.87
C TYR A 4 -11.05 -11.01 -10.28
N VAL A 5 -10.20 -11.82 -10.92
CA VAL A 5 -9.69 -11.58 -12.28
C VAL A 5 -9.99 -12.81 -13.15
N LYS A 6 -10.72 -12.60 -14.26
CA LYS A 6 -10.87 -13.61 -15.32
C LYS A 6 -9.71 -13.50 -16.31
N ARG A 7 -9.27 -14.66 -16.82
CA ARG A 7 -8.31 -14.75 -17.92
C ARG A 7 -8.93 -14.18 -19.20
N LYS A 8 -8.17 -13.38 -19.93
CA LYS A 8 -8.56 -12.91 -21.27
C LYS A 8 -8.03 -13.85 -22.35
N GLU A 9 -8.73 -13.94 -23.48
CA GLU A 9 -8.43 -14.90 -24.54
C GLU A 9 -7.02 -14.77 -25.13
N LYS A 10 -6.54 -13.54 -25.34
CA LYS A 10 -5.20 -13.25 -25.90
C LYS A 10 -4.14 -12.92 -24.83
N GLU A 11 -4.34 -13.36 -23.60
CA GLU A 11 -3.44 -13.06 -22.49
C GLU A 11 -2.64 -14.29 -22.05
N SER A 12 -1.34 -14.09 -21.82
CA SER A 12 -0.53 -15.11 -21.16
C SER A 12 -0.95 -15.25 -19.69
N PHE A 13 -0.78 -16.45 -19.13
CA PHE A 13 -1.09 -16.68 -17.72
C PHE A 13 -0.33 -15.71 -16.79
N GLU A 14 0.93 -15.42 -17.12
CA GLU A 14 1.76 -14.53 -16.32
C GLU A 14 1.23 -13.09 -16.31
N ALA A 15 0.77 -12.57 -17.45
CA ALA A 15 0.17 -11.25 -17.52
C ALA A 15 -1.11 -11.17 -16.66
N MET A 16 -1.94 -12.22 -16.67
CA MET A 16 -3.12 -12.32 -15.81
C MET A 16 -2.73 -12.30 -14.33
N MET A 17 -1.72 -13.09 -13.95
CA MET A 17 -1.22 -13.16 -12.58
C MET A 17 -0.69 -11.80 -12.08
N ARG A 18 0.02 -11.04 -12.94
CA ARG A 18 0.46 -9.68 -12.61
C ARG A 18 -0.72 -8.74 -12.37
N ARG A 19 -1.79 -8.82 -13.17
CA ARG A 19 -3.02 -8.04 -12.95
C ARG A 19 -3.69 -8.39 -11.62
N PHE A 20 -3.80 -9.70 -11.32
CA PHE A 20 -4.32 -10.17 -10.06
C PHE A 20 -3.51 -9.64 -8.87
N ASN A 21 -2.19 -9.78 -8.91
CA ASN A 21 -1.30 -9.25 -7.87
C ASN A 21 -1.46 -7.74 -7.68
N ARG A 22 -1.56 -6.97 -8.78
CA ARG A 22 -1.82 -5.53 -8.71
C ARG A 22 -3.17 -5.24 -8.04
N MET A 23 -4.23 -5.98 -8.38
CA MET A 23 -5.56 -5.81 -7.77
C MET A 23 -5.55 -6.14 -6.27
N VAL A 24 -4.85 -7.19 -5.85
CA VAL A 24 -4.68 -7.56 -4.43
C VAL A 24 -3.89 -6.50 -3.66
N LEU A 25 -2.83 -5.95 -4.23
CA LEU A 25 -2.07 -4.87 -3.60
C LEU A 25 -2.92 -3.58 -3.48
N MET A 26 -3.68 -3.24 -4.53
CA MET A 26 -4.55 -2.06 -4.53
C MET A 26 -5.75 -2.21 -3.57
N SER A 27 -6.24 -3.43 -3.35
CA SER A 27 -7.36 -3.66 -2.44
C SER A 27 -6.98 -3.50 -0.95
N LYS A 28 -5.68 -3.42 -0.63
CA LYS A 28 -5.13 -3.32 0.74
C LYS A 28 -5.57 -4.43 1.69
N SER A 29 -6.21 -5.50 1.20
CA SER A 29 -6.78 -6.57 2.03
C SER A 29 -5.72 -7.21 2.93
N MET A 30 -4.49 -7.38 2.44
CA MET A 30 -3.37 -7.92 3.22
C MET A 30 -2.92 -6.96 4.32
N SER A 31 -2.83 -5.66 4.04
CA SER A 31 -2.42 -4.65 5.02
C SER A 31 -3.47 -4.52 6.12
N GLU A 32 -4.75 -4.44 5.76
CA GLU A 32 -5.85 -4.38 6.72
C GLU A 32 -5.91 -5.65 7.57
N SER A 33 -5.73 -6.83 6.98
CA SER A 33 -5.69 -8.09 7.73
C SER A 33 -4.56 -8.11 8.76
N LYS A 34 -3.37 -7.61 8.40
CA LYS A 34 -2.23 -7.50 9.32
C LYS A 34 -2.48 -6.50 10.45
N GLU A 35 -3.12 -5.37 10.15
CA GLU A 35 -3.47 -4.34 11.13
C GLU A 35 -4.54 -4.84 12.11
N ARG A 36 -5.55 -5.55 11.61
CA ARG A 36 -6.64 -6.13 12.43
C ARG A 36 -6.20 -7.33 13.27
N ARG A 37 -5.06 -7.94 12.96
CA ARG A 37 -4.56 -9.14 13.67
C ARG A 37 -4.36 -8.89 15.17
N PHE A 38 -4.00 -7.67 15.56
CA PHE A 38 -3.76 -7.29 16.96
C PHE A 38 -4.43 -5.97 17.29
N PHE A 39 -4.90 -5.83 18.53
CA PHE A 39 -5.42 -4.56 19.01
C PHE A 39 -4.32 -3.51 19.05
N THR A 40 -4.60 -2.34 18.48
CA THR A 40 -3.72 -1.17 18.50
C THR A 40 -4.47 0.02 19.09
N LYS A 41 -3.79 0.79 19.95
CA LYS A 41 -4.39 2.00 20.52
C LYS A 41 -4.64 3.03 19.40
N PRO A 42 -5.72 3.82 19.49
CA PRO A 42 -5.99 4.86 18.50
C PRO A 42 -4.84 5.88 18.45
N VAL A 43 -4.60 6.42 17.26
CA VAL A 43 -3.49 7.36 17.02
C VAL A 43 -3.69 8.65 17.82
N THR A 44 -2.75 8.95 18.71
CA THR A 44 -2.74 10.18 19.50
C THR A 44 -2.32 11.40 18.66
N LYS A 45 -2.66 12.61 19.11
CA LYS A 45 -2.26 13.87 18.43
C LYS A 45 -0.74 13.95 18.24
N THR A 46 0.04 13.55 19.25
CA THR A 46 1.51 13.53 19.21
C THR A 46 2.04 12.54 18.17
N SER A 47 1.51 11.31 18.15
CA SER A 47 1.90 10.29 17.16
C SER A 47 1.59 10.73 15.73
N ARG A 48 0.43 11.37 15.53
CA ARG A 48 0.05 11.96 14.23
C ARG A 48 1.04 13.04 13.77
N ARG A 49 1.42 13.96 14.67
CA ARG A 49 2.41 15.01 14.39
C ARG A 49 3.78 14.42 14.03
N GLN A 50 4.26 13.44 14.79
CA GLN A 50 5.54 12.78 14.52
C GLN A 50 5.55 12.10 13.14
N SER A 51 4.46 11.41 12.78
CA SER A 51 4.32 10.79 11.46
C SER A 51 4.36 11.82 10.32
N ALA A 52 3.70 12.97 10.49
CA ALA A 52 3.72 14.06 9.52
C ALA A 52 5.13 14.66 9.35
N LEU A 53 5.80 14.99 10.46
CA LEU A 53 7.17 15.52 10.45
C LEU A 53 8.16 14.54 9.80
N ARG A 54 7.98 13.23 10.03
CA ARG A 54 8.82 12.21 9.38
C ARG A 54 8.62 12.21 7.85
N LYS A 55 7.37 12.29 7.38
CA LYS A 55 7.08 12.35 5.93
C LYS A 55 7.72 13.59 5.29
N GLU A 56 7.62 14.72 5.96
CA GLU A 56 8.23 15.98 5.51
C GLU A 56 9.76 15.84 5.38
N ARG A 57 10.44 15.32 6.41
CA ARG A 57 11.89 15.07 6.37
C ARG A 57 12.31 14.17 5.22
N ILE A 58 11.57 13.08 4.98
CA ILE A 58 11.83 12.15 3.87
C ILE A 58 11.66 12.86 2.53
N ASN A 59 10.63 13.70 2.38
CA ASN A 59 10.39 14.44 1.14
C ASN A 59 11.51 15.46 0.88
N VAL A 60 11.94 16.20 1.91
CA VAL A 60 13.06 17.15 1.79
C VAL A 60 14.34 16.42 1.40
N GLN A 61 14.64 15.28 2.03
CA GLN A 61 15.82 14.47 1.69
C GLN A 61 15.79 14.01 0.23
N LYS A 62 14.66 13.47 -0.24
CA LYS A 62 14.50 13.06 -1.63
C LYS A 62 14.70 14.19 -2.63
N GLN A 63 14.24 15.40 -2.30
CA GLN A 63 14.45 16.57 -3.15
C GLN A 63 15.94 16.94 -3.21
N LYS A 64 16.63 16.95 -2.06
CA LYS A 64 18.08 17.20 -2.01
C LYS A 64 18.92 16.17 -2.77
N GLU A 65 18.47 14.92 -2.86
CA GLU A 65 19.16 13.87 -3.62
C GLU A 65 18.91 13.98 -5.14
N LEU A 66 17.86 14.70 -5.55
CA LEU A 66 17.47 14.86 -6.96
C LEU A 66 18.18 16.05 -7.65
N TYR A 67 18.78 16.96 -6.88
CA TYR A 67 19.46 18.18 -7.32
C TYR A 67 20.92 18.16 -6.88
#